data_AF-A0A523BTB9-F1
#
_entry.id   AF-A0A523BTB9-F1
#
_cell.length_a   1.000
_cell.length_b   1.000
_cell.length_c   1.000
_cell.angle_alpha   90.00
_cell.angle_beta   90.00
_cell.angle_gamma   90.00
#
_symmetry.space_group_name_H-M   'P 1'
#
loop_
_entity.id
_entity.type
_entity.pdbx_description
1 polymer ?
#
loop_
_entity_poly.entity_id
_entity_poly.type
_entity_poly.pdbx_seq_one_letter_code
_entity_poly.pdbx_strand_id
1 'polypeptide(L)'
;MNTSGKYEFMVAEEARNVRLDLFLSRQLDQVSRSYLQDLIQSGQVTRNGRPAKASSRLKPRDQVVVFLPEPEPIRIEPEAIPLDILFEDTDLLVVNKPQGLVVHPAPGHNHGTLVHALLYHCRDLAGIRGSLRPGIVHRLDKETSGLLVVAKTDMAMQGLIGQIKERRVRRHYLALVHGQLDPEAGRIEAPIGRSPRDRKKMAVVETGRPAVTWYHVLERYTGFCLVEARLETGRTHQIRVHLASKGHPVAGDPVYGPRHPAFDLRGQALHAWYLALEHPRTGAPLEFTAPLPAYFREVLEKLRAKAREPSPGNSGGEGEWVMVYAAANQLQAWVIAGKLEAGGIPVSLRFESAGSLYGLTTGPLAEVKIFVPRWAEEMARRIIAVENLGLHSPDQS
;
A
#
# COMPACT_ATOMS: atom_id res chain seq x y z
N MET A 1 23.03 12.04 -15.35
CA MET A 1 24.24 12.24 -16.17
C MET A 1 24.53 10.93 -16.86
N ASN A 2 24.61 10.93 -18.19
CA ASN A 2 24.96 9.74 -18.96
C ASN A 2 26.44 9.40 -18.71
N THR A 3 26.70 8.21 -18.17
CA THR A 3 28.05 7.67 -17.92
C THR A 3 28.40 6.54 -18.89
N SER A 4 27.69 6.43 -20.01
CA SER A 4 27.99 5.43 -21.02
C SER A 4 29.27 5.78 -21.76
N GLY A 5 30.04 4.75 -22.13
CA GLY A 5 31.29 4.93 -22.87
C GLY A 5 32.39 3.95 -22.48
N LYS A 6 33.55 4.15 -23.11
CA LYS A 6 34.76 3.38 -22.86
C LYS A 6 35.61 4.10 -21.82
N TYR A 7 35.92 3.41 -20.73
CA TYR A 7 36.82 3.89 -19.68
C TYR A 7 38.11 3.08 -19.72
N GLU A 8 39.24 3.77 -19.74
CA GLU A 8 40.56 3.15 -19.74
C GLU A 8 41.33 3.58 -18.51
N PHE A 9 41.88 2.60 -17.79
CA PHE A 9 42.68 2.82 -16.60
C PHE A 9 44.03 2.15 -16.77
N MET A 10 45.09 2.88 -16.48
CA MET A 10 46.41 2.31 -16.29
C MET A 10 46.63 2.12 -14.79
N VAL A 11 46.89 0.88 -14.37
CA VAL A 11 47.06 0.56 -12.94
C VAL A 11 48.37 1.16 -12.43
N ALA A 12 48.27 2.05 -11.45
CA ALA A 12 49.40 2.66 -10.77
C ALA A 12 50.00 1.72 -9.69
N GLU A 13 51.17 2.07 -9.16
CA GLU A 13 51.91 1.25 -8.19
C GLU A 13 51.12 1.01 -6.89
N GLU A 14 50.35 2.01 -6.47
CA GLU A 14 49.51 2.03 -5.26
C GLU A 14 48.33 1.06 -5.35
N ALA A 15 47.95 0.68 -6.57
CA ALA A 15 46.90 -0.30 -6.84
C ALA A 15 47.43 -1.73 -7.04
N ARG A 16 48.73 -1.97 -6.77
CA ARG A 16 49.34 -3.31 -6.80
C ARG A 16 48.57 -4.26 -5.89
N ASN A 17 48.28 -5.46 -6.41
CA ASN A 17 47.61 -6.54 -5.69
C ASN A 17 46.18 -6.19 -5.19
N VAL A 18 45.59 -5.09 -5.69
CA VAL A 18 44.17 -4.79 -5.47
C VAL A 18 43.34 -5.68 -6.40
N ARG A 19 42.16 -6.12 -5.93
CA ARG A 19 41.22 -6.87 -6.77
C ARG A 19 40.61 -5.95 -7.83
N LEU A 20 40.38 -6.48 -9.04
CA LEU A 20 39.76 -5.76 -10.14
C LEU A 20 38.41 -5.14 -9.76
N ASP A 21 37.52 -5.89 -9.09
CA ASP A 21 36.21 -5.36 -8.67
C ASP A 21 36.33 -4.19 -7.68
N LEU A 22 37.26 -4.30 -6.73
CA LEU A 22 37.53 -3.24 -5.75
C LEU A 22 38.18 -2.02 -6.41
N PHE A 23 39.12 -2.23 -7.31
CA PHE A 23 39.75 -1.16 -8.09
C PHE A 23 38.70 -0.38 -8.88
N LEU A 24 37.85 -1.07 -9.65
CA LEU A 24 36.80 -0.43 -10.44
C LEU A 24 35.77 0.28 -9.58
N SER A 25 35.39 -0.28 -8.43
CA SER A 25 34.46 0.40 -7.52
C SER A 25 34.98 1.72 -6.94
N ARG A 26 36.31 1.93 -6.95
CA ARG A 26 36.94 3.19 -6.53
C ARG A 26 37.07 4.18 -7.67
N GLN A 27 37.27 3.70 -8.90
CA GLN A 27 37.44 4.54 -10.09
C GLN A 27 36.10 4.97 -10.69
N LEU A 28 35.07 4.13 -10.54
CA LEU A 28 33.72 4.33 -11.04
C LEU A 28 32.75 4.37 -9.86
N ASP A 29 32.86 5.41 -9.04
CA ASP A 29 32.07 5.61 -7.82
C ASP A 29 30.56 5.76 -8.08
N GLN A 30 30.21 6.23 -9.29
CA GLN A 30 28.85 6.35 -9.79
C GLN A 30 28.24 5.03 -10.29
N VAL A 31 29.04 3.97 -10.41
CA VAL A 31 28.60 2.65 -10.90
C VAL A 31 28.45 1.69 -9.73
N SER A 32 27.23 1.16 -9.54
CA SER A 32 26.96 0.24 -8.42
C SER A 32 27.84 -1.03 -8.50
N ARG A 33 28.23 -1.56 -7.33
CA ARG A 33 29.06 -2.75 -7.23
C ARG A 33 28.45 -3.98 -7.91
N SER A 34 27.13 -4.16 -7.83
CA SER A 34 26.43 -5.26 -8.51
C SER A 34 26.53 -5.13 -10.03
N TYR A 35 26.33 -3.91 -10.54
CA TYR A 35 26.42 -3.67 -11.98
C TYR A 35 27.86 -3.86 -12.51
N LEU A 36 28.89 -3.45 -11.74
CA LEU A 36 30.27 -3.76 -12.07
C LEU A 36 30.55 -5.27 -12.15
N GLN A 37 29.92 -6.07 -11.28
CA GLN A 37 30.05 -7.52 -11.36
C GLN A 37 29.41 -8.09 -12.62
N ASP A 38 28.23 -7.60 -12.99
CA ASP A 38 27.54 -7.99 -14.22
C ASP A 38 28.36 -7.63 -15.47
N LEU A 39 28.97 -6.44 -15.50
CA LEU A 39 29.88 -6.01 -16.57
C LEU A 39 31.11 -6.91 -16.69
N ILE A 40 31.72 -7.28 -15.56
CA ILE A 40 32.85 -8.21 -15.55
C ILE A 40 32.42 -9.60 -16.07
N GLN A 41 31.27 -10.09 -15.62
CA GLN A 41 30.76 -11.41 -15.98
C GLN A 41 30.32 -11.50 -17.45
N SER A 42 29.79 -10.40 -17.99
CA SER A 42 29.40 -10.27 -19.40
C SER A 42 30.56 -9.95 -20.35
N GLY A 43 31.80 -9.86 -19.85
CA GLY A 43 32.99 -9.62 -20.66
C GLY A 43 33.18 -8.16 -21.08
N GLN A 44 32.40 -7.22 -20.54
CA GLN A 44 32.50 -5.78 -20.78
C GLN A 44 33.70 -5.14 -20.05
N VAL A 45 34.42 -5.91 -19.23
CA VAL A 45 35.67 -5.51 -18.59
C VAL A 45 36.82 -6.39 -19.05
N THR A 46 37.87 -5.76 -19.56
CA THR A 46 39.10 -6.44 -19.98
C THR A 46 40.31 -5.92 -19.23
N ARG A 47 41.30 -6.79 -19.04
CA ARG A 47 42.64 -6.48 -18.54
C ARG A 47 43.63 -6.91 -19.61
N ASN A 48 44.46 -5.99 -20.08
CA ASN A 48 45.43 -6.19 -21.16
C ASN A 48 44.78 -6.85 -22.39
N GLY A 49 43.58 -6.37 -22.76
CA GLY A 49 42.80 -6.86 -23.89
C GLY A 49 42.10 -8.21 -23.70
N ARG A 50 42.15 -8.83 -22.50
CA ARG A 50 41.49 -10.12 -22.22
C ARG A 50 40.44 -10.00 -21.11
N PRO A 51 39.32 -10.73 -21.18
CA PRO A 51 38.36 -10.80 -20.07
C PRO A 51 39.04 -11.24 -18.77
N ALA A 52 38.68 -10.61 -17.65
CA ALA A 52 39.27 -10.88 -16.36
C ALA A 52 38.21 -11.23 -15.32
N LYS A 53 38.56 -12.06 -14.33
CA LYS A 53 37.65 -12.36 -13.21
C LYS A 53 37.61 -11.18 -12.24
N ALA A 54 36.47 -10.97 -11.60
CA ALA A 54 36.28 -9.91 -10.60
C ALA A 54 37.30 -9.99 -9.44
N SER A 55 37.68 -11.20 -9.05
CA SER A 55 38.66 -11.48 -8.01
C SER A 55 40.13 -11.36 -8.46
N SER A 56 40.40 -11.08 -9.74
CA SER A 56 41.76 -11.01 -10.26
C SER A 56 42.55 -9.86 -9.62
N ARG A 57 43.81 -10.12 -9.29
CA ARG A 57 44.72 -9.15 -8.65
C ARG A 57 45.48 -8.36 -9.72
N LEU A 58 45.42 -7.04 -9.62
CA LEU A 58 46.06 -6.13 -10.56
C LEU A 58 47.56 -6.00 -10.28
N LYS A 59 48.32 -5.76 -11.35
CA LYS A 59 49.74 -5.44 -11.36
C LYS A 59 49.90 -4.02 -11.91
N PRO A 60 50.91 -3.28 -11.46
CA PRO A 60 51.24 -1.98 -12.05
C PRO A 60 51.43 -2.11 -13.56
N ARG A 61 50.96 -1.09 -14.30
CA ARG A 61 50.91 -1.02 -15.77
C ARG A 61 49.92 -1.97 -16.46
N ASP A 62 49.09 -2.71 -15.72
CA ASP A 62 47.93 -3.34 -16.35
C ASP A 62 47.03 -2.26 -16.97
N GLN A 63 46.57 -2.51 -18.20
CA GLN A 63 45.55 -1.71 -18.86
C GLN A 63 44.20 -2.35 -18.59
N VAL A 64 43.35 -1.68 -17.82
CA VAL A 64 41.98 -2.10 -17.55
C VAL A 64 41.04 -1.26 -18.41
N VAL A 65 40.23 -1.92 -19.25
CA VAL A 65 39.24 -1.27 -20.09
C VAL A 65 37.86 -1.72 -19.67
N VAL A 66 36.97 -0.75 -19.42
CA VAL A 66 35.56 -0.97 -19.08
C VAL A 66 34.71 -0.37 -20.19
N PHE A 67 33.86 -1.18 -20.79
CA PHE A 67 32.79 -0.72 -21.67
C PHE A 67 31.51 -0.59 -20.85
N LEU A 68 31.10 0.65 -20.57
CA LEU A 68 29.81 0.92 -19.96
C LEU A 68 28.77 1.08 -21.08
N PRO A 69 27.86 0.12 -21.28
CA PRO A 69 26.84 0.24 -22.31
C PRO A 69 25.92 1.43 -22.01
N GLU A 70 25.32 1.99 -23.05
CA GLU A 70 24.22 2.93 -22.87
C GLU A 70 23.10 2.23 -22.09
N PRO A 71 22.52 2.88 -21.06
CA PRO A 71 21.33 2.35 -20.42
C PRO A 71 20.26 2.20 -21.51
N GLU A 72 19.80 0.98 -21.76
CA GLU A 72 18.65 0.81 -22.65
C GLU A 72 17.50 1.64 -22.08
N PRO A 73 16.87 2.52 -22.88
CA PRO A 73 15.69 3.23 -22.42
C PRO A 73 14.63 2.17 -22.14
N ILE A 74 14.23 2.03 -20.88
CA ILE A 74 13.10 1.17 -20.49
C ILE A 74 11.85 1.77 -21.14
N ARG A 75 11.52 1.31 -22.35
CA ARG A 75 10.26 1.63 -23.02
C ARG A 75 9.19 0.76 -22.39
N ILE A 76 8.51 1.31 -21.40
CA ILE A 76 7.28 0.72 -20.87
C ILE A 76 6.17 1.02 -21.87
N GLU A 77 5.64 -0.02 -22.51
CA GLU A 77 4.58 0.14 -23.51
C GLU A 77 3.21 0.31 -22.83
N PRO A 78 2.29 1.14 -23.37
CA PRO A 78 0.93 1.21 -22.85
C PRO A 78 0.16 -0.10 -23.05
N GLU A 79 -0.61 -0.55 -22.06
CA GLU A 79 -1.50 -1.72 -22.17
C GLU A 79 -2.93 -1.38 -21.76
N ALA A 80 -3.91 -1.88 -22.52
CA ALA A 80 -5.34 -1.64 -22.29
C ALA A 80 -5.88 -2.47 -21.11
N ILE A 81 -5.42 -2.14 -19.90
CA ILE A 81 -5.85 -2.79 -18.65
C ILE A 81 -6.88 -1.87 -17.97
N PRO A 82 -8.09 -2.36 -17.64
CA PRO A 82 -9.11 -1.56 -16.97
C PRO A 82 -8.62 -1.01 -15.61
N LEU A 83 -8.94 0.25 -15.33
CA LEU A 83 -8.69 0.92 -14.07
C LEU A 83 -10.01 1.21 -13.36
N ASP A 84 -10.08 0.88 -12.06
CA ASP A 84 -11.14 1.36 -11.18
C ASP A 84 -10.73 2.74 -10.64
N ILE A 85 -11.27 3.80 -11.24
CA ILE A 85 -10.90 5.19 -10.99
C ILE A 85 -11.95 5.83 -10.10
N LEU A 86 -11.54 6.26 -8.92
CA LEU A 86 -12.43 6.94 -7.96
C LEU A 86 -12.40 8.45 -8.10
N PHE A 87 -11.30 8.99 -8.61
CA PHE A 87 -11.13 10.41 -8.84
C PHE A 87 -10.10 10.64 -9.94
N GLU A 88 -10.38 11.61 -10.81
CA GLU A 88 -9.46 12.03 -11.85
C GLU A 88 -9.66 13.50 -12.19
N ASP A 89 -8.55 14.24 -12.27
CA ASP A 89 -8.51 15.58 -12.84
C ASP A 89 -7.26 15.75 -13.72
N THR A 90 -6.86 16.99 -13.98
CA THR A 90 -5.67 17.31 -14.78
C THR A 90 -4.36 16.95 -14.10
N ASP A 91 -4.29 16.94 -12.77
CA ASP A 91 -3.07 16.85 -11.98
C ASP A 91 -2.86 15.47 -11.35
N LEU A 92 -3.92 14.78 -10.95
CA LEU A 92 -3.83 13.48 -10.29
C LEU A 92 -5.00 12.55 -10.60
N LEU A 93 -4.79 11.30 -10.21
CA LEU A 93 -5.72 10.20 -10.33
C LEU A 93 -5.68 9.39 -9.03
N VAL A 94 -6.83 8.96 -8.52
CA VAL A 94 -6.93 7.99 -7.43
C VAL A 94 -7.60 6.73 -7.95
N VAL A 95 -6.88 5.61 -7.85
CA VAL A 95 -7.35 4.30 -8.30
C VAL A 95 -7.59 3.36 -7.13
N ASN A 96 -8.59 2.50 -7.25
CA ASN A 96 -8.75 1.32 -6.41
C ASN A 96 -8.06 0.13 -7.07
N LYS A 97 -6.80 -0.13 -6.68
CA LYS A 97 -6.00 -1.20 -7.27
C LYS A 97 -6.56 -2.57 -6.86
N PRO A 98 -6.87 -3.49 -7.80
CA PRO A 98 -7.28 -4.84 -7.44
C PRO A 98 -6.12 -5.65 -6.84
N GLN A 99 -6.44 -6.73 -6.13
CA GLN A 99 -5.46 -7.74 -5.72
C GLN A 99 -4.85 -8.41 -6.97
N GLY A 100 -3.57 -8.72 -6.94
CA GLY A 100 -2.85 -9.40 -8.03
C GLY A 100 -2.20 -8.45 -9.05
N LEU A 101 -2.62 -7.17 -9.11
CA LEU A 101 -2.01 -6.19 -10.02
C LEU A 101 -0.71 -5.62 -9.45
N VAL A 102 0.39 -5.80 -10.18
CA VAL A 102 1.70 -5.22 -9.85
C VAL A 102 1.68 -3.73 -10.16
N VAL A 103 2.25 -2.89 -9.27
CA VAL A 103 2.27 -1.43 -9.49
C VAL A 103 3.24 -1.02 -10.59
N HIS A 104 4.48 -1.49 -10.55
CA HIS A 104 5.55 -1.06 -11.43
C HIS A 104 6.28 -2.29 -12.00
N PRO A 105 6.76 -2.25 -13.27
CA PRO A 105 7.59 -3.31 -13.83
C PRO A 105 8.70 -3.75 -12.88
N ALA A 106 8.87 -5.06 -12.75
CA ALA A 106 9.84 -5.69 -11.86
C ALA A 106 10.26 -7.04 -12.47
N PRO A 107 11.40 -7.64 -12.06
CA PRO A 107 11.82 -8.94 -12.57
C PRO A 107 10.71 -10.00 -12.43
N GLY A 108 10.30 -10.61 -13.55
CA GLY A 108 9.19 -11.56 -13.63
C GLY A 108 7.80 -10.94 -13.89
N HIS A 109 7.71 -9.61 -13.90
CA HIS A 109 6.49 -8.81 -14.16
C HIS A 109 6.86 -7.60 -15.01
N ASN A 110 7.28 -7.85 -16.25
CA ASN A 110 7.71 -6.79 -17.17
C ASN A 110 6.54 -6.09 -17.88
N HIS A 111 5.37 -6.73 -17.92
CA HIS A 111 4.13 -6.32 -18.58
C HIS A 111 2.95 -6.44 -17.61
N GLY A 112 1.77 -5.95 -17.98
CA GLY A 112 0.55 -6.17 -17.20
C GLY A 112 0.52 -5.46 -15.85
N THR A 113 1.21 -4.32 -15.72
CA THR A 113 1.32 -3.57 -14.44
C THR A 113 0.45 -2.32 -14.46
N LEU A 114 0.19 -1.74 -13.28
CA LEU A 114 -0.54 -0.49 -13.15
C LEU A 114 0.09 0.63 -13.97
N VAL A 115 1.43 0.71 -14.07
CA VAL A 115 2.07 1.70 -14.96
C VAL A 115 1.68 1.51 -16.43
N HIS A 116 1.57 0.28 -16.94
CA HIS A 116 1.14 0.06 -18.33
C HIS A 116 -0.30 0.53 -18.55
N ALA A 117 -1.18 0.25 -17.58
CA ALA A 117 -2.56 0.71 -17.57
C ALA A 117 -2.65 2.25 -17.56
N LEU A 118 -1.85 2.90 -16.71
CA LEU A 118 -1.79 4.36 -16.59
C LEU A 118 -1.26 5.03 -17.86
N LEU A 119 -0.24 4.44 -18.50
CA LEU A 119 0.29 4.95 -19.77
C LEU A 119 -0.72 4.82 -20.91
N TYR A 120 -1.61 3.83 -20.86
CA TYR A 120 -2.69 3.66 -21.83
C TYR A 120 -3.83 4.65 -21.59
N HIS A 121 -4.25 4.79 -20.33
CA HIS A 121 -5.34 5.68 -19.92
C HIS A 121 -4.96 7.16 -20.06
N CYS A 122 -3.83 7.56 -19.49
CA CYS A 122 -3.33 8.93 -19.51
C CYS A 122 -2.39 9.14 -20.70
N ARG A 123 -2.96 9.47 -21.87
CA ARG A 123 -2.18 9.72 -23.10
C ARG A 123 -1.12 10.83 -22.92
N ASP A 124 -1.43 11.81 -22.06
CA ASP A 124 -0.60 12.99 -21.78
C ASP A 124 0.27 12.87 -20.52
N LEU A 125 0.53 11.66 -20.00
CA LEU A 125 1.50 11.46 -18.90
C LEU A 125 2.96 11.81 -19.29
N ALA A 126 3.13 12.54 -20.41
CA ALA A 126 4.34 12.92 -21.11
C ALA A 126 5.33 13.76 -20.31
N GLY A 127 4.87 14.60 -19.40
CA GLY A 127 5.76 15.34 -18.49
C GLY A 127 6.60 14.42 -17.61
N ILE A 128 6.01 13.31 -17.14
CA ILE A 128 6.65 12.38 -16.19
C ILE A 128 7.37 11.22 -16.89
N ARG A 129 7.36 11.17 -18.24
CA ARG A 129 7.92 10.05 -19.06
C ARG A 129 9.43 9.86 -18.89
N GLY A 130 10.17 10.87 -18.41
CA GLY A 130 11.60 10.76 -18.11
C GLY A 130 11.91 10.05 -16.78
N SER A 131 10.90 9.78 -15.96
CA SER A 131 11.10 9.13 -14.67
C SER A 131 11.08 7.61 -14.79
N LEU A 132 11.90 6.95 -13.96
CA LEU A 132 11.91 5.50 -13.80
C LEU A 132 10.56 4.91 -13.33
N ARG A 133 9.61 5.74 -12.87
CA ARG A 133 8.30 5.35 -12.31
C ARG A 133 7.24 6.42 -12.57
N PRO A 134 6.71 6.52 -13.80
CA PRO A 134 5.85 7.64 -14.19
C PRO A 134 4.58 7.71 -13.33
N GLY A 135 4.38 8.85 -12.68
CA GLY A 135 3.22 9.16 -11.83
C GLY A 135 3.18 8.46 -10.45
N ILE A 136 4.01 7.45 -10.19
CA ILE A 136 3.95 6.64 -8.96
C ILE A 136 4.71 7.33 -7.81
N VAL A 137 3.96 7.91 -6.87
CA VAL A 137 4.52 8.57 -5.66
C VAL A 137 4.53 7.68 -4.41
N HIS A 138 3.66 6.68 -4.38
CA HIS A 138 3.69 5.59 -3.39
C HIS A 138 3.23 4.27 -4.04
N ARG A 139 3.36 3.15 -3.33
CA ARG A 139 3.06 1.82 -3.90
C ARG A 139 2.32 0.94 -2.92
N LEU A 140 1.59 -0.01 -3.48
CA LEU A 140 1.03 -1.19 -2.82
C LEU A 140 1.78 -2.45 -3.29
N ASP A 141 1.76 -3.49 -2.47
CA ASP A 141 2.25 -4.81 -2.88
C ASP A 141 1.30 -5.42 -3.92
N LYS A 142 1.79 -6.38 -4.72
CA LYS A 142 1.00 -7.07 -5.77
C LYS A 142 -0.35 -7.56 -5.22
N GLU A 143 -0.31 -8.28 -4.11
CA GLU A 143 -1.51 -8.89 -3.51
C GLU A 143 -2.24 -7.98 -2.51
N THR A 144 -1.84 -6.71 -2.38
CA THR A 144 -2.55 -5.71 -1.57
C THR A 144 -3.49 -4.92 -2.48
N SER A 145 -4.76 -4.81 -2.10
CA SER A 145 -5.78 -4.06 -2.85
C SER A 145 -5.97 -2.65 -2.27
N GLY A 146 -6.72 -1.79 -2.97
CA GLY A 146 -7.20 -0.51 -2.45
C GLY A 146 -6.53 0.72 -3.06
N LEU A 147 -6.68 1.84 -2.36
CA LEU A 147 -6.39 3.19 -2.83
C LEU A 147 -4.91 3.43 -3.16
N LEU A 148 -4.67 4.01 -4.33
CA LEU A 148 -3.37 4.51 -4.77
C LEU A 148 -3.54 5.84 -5.51
N VAL A 149 -2.84 6.88 -5.05
CA VAL A 149 -2.78 8.17 -5.78
C VAL A 149 -1.61 8.16 -6.77
N VAL A 150 -1.90 8.65 -7.97
CA VAL A 150 -0.98 8.77 -9.11
C VAL A 150 -0.94 10.24 -9.53
N ALA A 151 0.26 10.78 -9.72
CA ALA A 151 0.45 12.09 -10.31
C ALA A 151 0.35 12.02 -11.84
N LYS A 152 -0.37 12.94 -12.45
CA LYS A 152 -0.45 13.12 -13.92
C LYS A 152 0.49 14.21 -14.43
N THR A 153 0.90 15.14 -13.56
CA THR A 153 1.87 16.22 -13.87
C THR A 153 3.10 16.18 -12.96
N ASP A 154 4.22 16.76 -13.40
CA ASP A 154 5.44 16.87 -12.59
C ASP A 154 5.21 17.71 -11.33
N MET A 155 4.45 18.80 -11.46
CA MET A 155 4.06 19.65 -10.32
C MET A 155 3.31 18.82 -9.27
N ALA A 156 2.30 18.06 -9.69
CA ALA A 156 1.55 17.19 -8.81
C ALA A 156 2.44 16.12 -8.17
N MET A 157 3.38 15.54 -8.94
CA MET A 157 4.32 14.56 -8.44
C MET A 157 5.19 15.13 -7.31
N GLN A 158 5.78 16.31 -7.50
CA GLN A 158 6.60 16.96 -6.47
C GLN A 158 5.77 17.34 -5.25
N GLY A 159 4.56 17.88 -5.44
CA GLY A 159 3.65 18.22 -4.35
C GLY A 159 3.29 17.00 -3.50
N LEU A 160 2.90 15.90 -4.12
CA LEU A 160 2.56 14.65 -3.44
C LEU A 160 3.77 14.00 -2.75
N ILE A 161 4.96 14.01 -3.39
CA ILE A 161 6.21 13.54 -2.75
C ILE A 161 6.52 14.36 -1.50
N GLY A 162 6.38 15.69 -1.58
CA GLY A 162 6.53 16.61 -0.45
C GLY A 162 5.58 16.24 0.70
N GLN A 163 4.29 16.12 0.41
CA GLN A 163 3.28 15.73 1.41
C GLN A 163 3.58 14.37 2.06
N ILE A 164 4.04 13.38 1.29
CA ILE A 164 4.41 12.06 1.83
C ILE A 164 5.65 12.17 2.72
N LYS A 165 6.65 12.96 2.32
CA LYS A 165 7.87 13.19 3.10
C LYS A 165 7.56 13.90 4.43
N GLU A 166 6.64 14.84 4.40
CA GLU A 166 6.14 15.60 5.55
C GLU A 166 5.07 14.86 6.36
N ARG A 167 4.68 13.64 5.93
CA ARG A 167 3.68 12.78 6.58
C ARG A 167 2.27 13.41 6.66
N ARG A 168 1.93 14.30 5.73
CA ARG A 168 0.60 14.92 5.61
C ARG A 168 -0.41 13.99 4.92
N VAL A 169 0.06 13.06 4.11
CA VAL A 169 -0.81 12.05 3.47
C VAL A 169 -1.19 10.96 4.47
N ARG A 170 -2.49 10.85 4.78
CA ARG A 170 -3.04 9.79 5.64
C ARG A 170 -3.37 8.57 4.79
N ARG A 171 -2.77 7.42 5.13
CA ARG A 171 -2.97 6.13 4.42
C ARG A 171 -3.31 5.08 5.44
N HIS A 172 -4.54 4.60 5.42
CA HIS A 172 -5.04 3.61 6.37
C HIS A 172 -5.39 2.32 5.64
N TYR A 173 -5.16 1.21 6.32
CA TYR A 173 -5.28 -0.13 5.77
C TYR A 173 -6.12 -0.99 6.69
N LEU A 174 -6.97 -1.83 6.12
CA LEU A 174 -7.62 -2.92 6.83
C LEU A 174 -6.78 -4.17 6.64
N ALA A 175 -6.46 -4.84 7.73
CA ALA A 175 -5.71 -6.09 7.75
C ALA A 175 -6.44 -7.12 8.61
N LEU A 176 -6.73 -8.29 8.05
CA LEU A 176 -7.12 -9.44 8.86
C LEU A 176 -5.84 -10.15 9.33
N VAL A 177 -5.63 -10.25 10.63
CA VAL A 177 -4.41 -10.84 11.22
C VAL A 177 -4.73 -12.08 12.03
N HIS A 178 -3.76 -12.99 12.11
CA HIS A 178 -3.83 -14.18 12.96
C HIS A 178 -3.69 -13.83 14.45
N GLY A 179 -4.40 -14.57 15.30
CA GLY A 179 -4.35 -14.45 16.76
C GLY A 179 -5.17 -13.29 17.31
N GLN A 180 -4.93 -12.97 18.58
CA GLN A 180 -5.51 -11.83 19.28
C GLN A 180 -4.43 -10.78 19.49
N LEU A 181 -4.44 -9.71 18.68
CA LEU A 181 -3.49 -8.63 18.83
C LEU A 181 -3.80 -7.86 20.12
N ASP A 182 -2.82 -7.73 21.00
CA ASP A 182 -2.93 -7.06 22.30
C ASP A 182 -1.67 -6.21 22.54
N PRO A 183 -1.78 -4.96 23.03
CA PRO A 183 -3.00 -4.19 23.34
C PRO A 183 -3.90 -3.91 22.12
N GLU A 184 -5.13 -3.42 22.35
CA GLU A 184 -6.09 -3.09 21.28
C GLU A 184 -5.56 -2.03 20.30
N ALA A 185 -4.79 -1.06 20.79
CA ALA A 185 -4.13 -0.05 19.97
C ALA A 185 -2.65 0.02 20.32
N GLY A 186 -1.81 0.27 19.31
CA GLY A 186 -0.39 0.36 19.56
C GLY A 186 0.41 0.94 18.40
N ARG A 187 1.69 1.14 18.69
CA ARG A 187 2.69 1.67 17.75
C ARG A 187 3.81 0.68 17.59
N ILE A 188 4.07 0.26 16.35
CA ILE A 188 5.20 -0.59 16.00
C ILE A 188 6.25 0.28 15.34
N GLU A 189 7.30 0.62 16.08
CA GLU A 189 8.49 1.29 15.57
C GLU A 189 9.65 0.31 15.54
N ALA A 190 9.97 -0.17 14.35
CA ALA A 190 11.01 -1.17 14.15
C ALA A 190 11.59 -1.02 12.73
N PRO A 191 12.90 -0.80 12.57
CA PRO A 191 13.49 -0.60 11.24
C PRO A 191 13.34 -1.84 10.36
N ILE A 192 13.09 -1.64 9.07
CA ILE A 192 12.88 -2.71 8.10
C ILE A 192 14.02 -2.73 7.09
N GLY A 193 14.60 -3.91 6.91
CA GLY A 193 15.68 -4.19 5.97
C GLY A 193 15.47 -5.51 5.23
N ARG A 194 16.39 -5.83 4.33
CA ARG A 194 16.44 -7.18 3.72
C ARG A 194 16.78 -8.19 4.80
N SER A 195 16.09 -9.32 4.81
CA SER A 195 16.36 -10.38 5.79
C SER A 195 17.78 -10.94 5.59
N PRO A 196 18.57 -11.09 6.67
CA PRO A 196 19.91 -11.68 6.59
C PRO A 196 19.87 -13.19 6.31
N ARG A 197 18.78 -13.87 6.67
CA ARG A 197 18.58 -15.31 6.47
C ARG A 197 17.99 -15.64 5.10
N ASP A 198 17.12 -14.79 4.58
CA ASP A 198 16.48 -14.96 3.28
C ASP A 198 16.41 -13.62 2.55
N ARG A 199 17.36 -13.40 1.64
CA ARG A 199 17.49 -12.12 0.91
C ARG A 199 16.29 -11.78 0.03
N LYS A 200 15.39 -12.74 -0.26
CA LYS A 200 14.14 -12.46 -0.99
C LYS A 200 13.09 -11.79 -0.09
N LYS A 201 13.21 -11.91 1.23
CA LYS A 201 12.27 -11.35 2.22
C LYS A 201 12.75 -10.03 2.83
N MET A 202 11.81 -9.24 3.31
CA MET A 202 12.05 -8.15 4.26
C MET A 202 11.91 -8.66 5.70
N ALA A 203 12.60 -8.06 6.65
CA ALA A 203 12.49 -8.35 8.07
C ALA A 203 12.69 -7.09 8.91
N VAL A 204 12.37 -7.17 10.19
CA VAL A 204 12.87 -6.21 11.18
C VAL A 204 14.36 -6.46 11.36
N VAL A 205 15.17 -5.44 11.10
CA VAL A 205 16.64 -5.53 11.18
C VAL A 205 17.15 -4.19 11.71
N GLU A 206 18.07 -4.19 12.68
CA GLU A 206 18.59 -2.97 13.30
C GLU A 206 19.21 -1.99 12.29
N THR A 207 19.93 -2.52 11.29
CA THR A 207 20.52 -1.74 10.18
C THR A 207 19.52 -1.39 9.07
N GLY A 208 18.24 -1.68 9.29
CA GLY A 208 17.14 -1.38 8.38
C GLY A 208 16.81 0.11 8.32
N ARG A 209 15.87 0.46 7.44
CA ARG A 209 15.34 1.83 7.36
C ARG A 209 14.25 2.03 8.42
N PRO A 210 14.21 3.19 9.12
CA PRO A 210 13.15 3.48 10.07
C PRO A 210 11.76 3.28 9.46
N ALA A 211 10.92 2.60 10.23
CA ALA A 211 9.55 2.28 9.85
C ALA A 211 8.63 2.36 11.06
N VAL A 212 7.48 3.00 10.90
CA VAL A 212 6.47 3.18 11.94
C VAL A 212 5.09 2.84 11.40
N THR A 213 4.42 1.91 12.07
CA THR A 213 3.03 1.51 11.81
C THR A 213 2.23 1.65 13.09
N TRP A 214 1.17 2.44 13.05
CA TRP A 214 0.16 2.44 14.10
C TRP A 214 -0.89 1.38 13.78
N TYR A 215 -1.44 0.76 14.81
CA TYR A 215 -2.54 -0.18 14.63
C TYR A 215 -3.64 0.04 15.67
N HIS A 216 -4.86 -0.32 15.28
CA HIS A 216 -6.02 -0.40 16.16
C HIS A 216 -6.86 -1.62 15.77
N VAL A 217 -7.18 -2.48 16.73
CA VAL A 217 -8.05 -3.65 16.53
C VAL A 217 -9.49 -3.15 16.42
N LEU A 218 -10.12 -3.39 15.27
CA LEU A 218 -11.49 -2.99 15.00
C LEU A 218 -12.50 -4.06 15.41
N GLU A 219 -12.13 -5.33 15.22
CA GLU A 219 -13.02 -6.46 15.52
C GLU A 219 -12.19 -7.69 15.84
N ARG A 220 -12.65 -8.48 16.83
CA ARG A 220 -12.02 -9.74 17.23
C ARG A 220 -12.89 -10.90 16.81
N TYR A 221 -12.25 -11.94 16.28
CA TYR A 221 -12.86 -13.20 15.90
C TYR A 221 -12.12 -14.35 16.57
N THR A 222 -12.69 -15.55 16.60
CA THR A 222 -11.98 -16.75 17.06
C THR A 222 -10.71 -16.96 16.23
N GLY A 223 -9.55 -16.74 16.85
CA GLY A 223 -8.23 -16.90 16.24
C GLY A 223 -7.79 -15.79 15.27
N PHE A 224 -8.54 -14.69 15.12
CA PHE A 224 -8.20 -13.57 14.23
C PHE A 224 -8.60 -12.20 14.80
N CYS A 225 -8.02 -11.14 14.27
CA CYS A 225 -8.49 -9.76 14.46
C CYS A 225 -8.56 -9.03 13.12
N LEU A 226 -9.58 -8.21 12.91
CA LEU A 226 -9.55 -7.15 11.91
C LEU A 226 -8.89 -5.93 12.54
N VAL A 227 -7.90 -5.37 11.86
CA VAL A 227 -7.05 -4.29 12.36
C VAL A 227 -6.99 -3.17 11.34
N GLU A 228 -7.17 -1.94 11.80
CA GLU A 228 -6.75 -0.76 11.05
C GLU A 228 -5.26 -0.53 11.27
N ALA A 229 -4.48 -0.46 10.20
CA ALA A 229 -3.06 -0.08 10.22
C ALA A 229 -2.86 1.27 9.53
N ARG A 230 -2.20 2.22 10.20
CA ARG A 230 -1.91 3.57 9.69
C ARG A 230 -0.41 3.76 9.49
N LEU A 231 -0.03 4.27 8.33
CA LEU A 231 1.38 4.36 7.92
C LEU A 231 1.95 5.79 8.02
N GLU A 232 2.94 6.00 8.90
CA GLU A 232 3.80 7.18 8.83
C GLU A 232 4.88 7.03 7.74
N THR A 233 5.38 5.81 7.56
CA THR A 233 6.40 5.45 6.58
C THR A 233 5.88 4.42 5.58
N GLY A 234 6.49 4.33 4.40
CA GLY A 234 6.13 3.35 3.36
C GLY A 234 7.29 2.44 2.97
N ARG A 235 7.70 1.50 3.84
CA ARG A 235 8.73 0.50 3.49
C ARG A 235 8.11 -0.71 2.80
N THR A 236 8.92 -1.43 2.02
CA THR A 236 8.49 -2.66 1.34
C THR A 236 7.94 -3.66 2.35
N HIS A 237 6.73 -4.17 2.13
CA HIS A 237 6.03 -5.11 3.01
C HIS A 237 5.82 -4.61 4.45
N GLN A 238 5.83 -3.30 4.71
CA GLN A 238 5.94 -2.76 6.07
C GLN A 238 4.90 -3.33 7.05
N ILE A 239 3.60 -3.21 6.73
CA ILE A 239 2.50 -3.69 7.59
C ILE A 239 2.65 -5.19 7.85
N ARG A 240 2.93 -5.95 6.78
CA ARG A 240 3.07 -7.41 6.81
C ARG A 240 4.21 -7.86 7.72
N VAL A 241 5.38 -7.22 7.59
CA VAL A 241 6.57 -7.52 8.40
C VAL A 241 6.36 -7.10 9.85
N HIS A 242 5.82 -5.92 10.10
CA HIS A 242 5.59 -5.42 11.46
C HIS A 242 4.60 -6.31 12.23
N LEU A 243 3.44 -6.61 11.64
CA LEU A 243 2.43 -7.45 12.29
C LEU A 243 2.94 -8.89 12.48
N ALA A 244 3.64 -9.46 11.49
CA ALA A 244 4.30 -10.76 11.64
C ALA A 244 5.38 -10.76 12.74
N SER A 245 6.16 -9.68 12.89
CA SER A 245 7.17 -9.55 13.95
C SER A 245 6.57 -9.49 15.36
N LYS A 246 5.28 -9.16 15.46
CA LYS A 246 4.50 -9.20 16.70
C LYS A 246 3.79 -10.54 16.92
N GLY A 247 3.98 -11.53 16.05
CA GLY A 247 3.31 -12.83 16.13
C GLY A 247 1.92 -12.87 15.49
N HIS A 248 1.51 -11.79 14.81
CA HIS A 248 0.18 -11.63 14.22
C HIS A 248 0.27 -11.41 12.70
N PRO A 249 0.79 -12.37 11.91
CA PRO A 249 0.91 -12.19 10.47
C PRO A 249 -0.46 -11.97 9.82
N VAL A 250 -0.47 -11.27 8.68
CA VAL A 250 -1.68 -11.03 7.90
C VAL A 250 -2.19 -12.37 7.33
N ALA A 251 -3.49 -12.62 7.45
CA ALA A 251 -4.14 -13.81 6.91
C ALA A 251 -3.94 -13.89 5.39
N GLY A 252 -3.63 -15.09 4.89
CA GLY A 252 -3.35 -15.33 3.47
C GLY A 252 -1.98 -14.83 2.98
N ASP A 253 -1.13 -14.26 3.84
CA ASP A 253 0.20 -13.81 3.44
C ASP A 253 1.13 -15.00 3.12
N PRO A 254 1.55 -15.19 1.85
CA PRO A 254 2.34 -16.36 1.46
C PRO A 254 3.81 -16.27 1.90
N VAL A 255 4.26 -15.10 2.37
CA VAL A 255 5.67 -14.86 2.70
C VAL A 255 5.91 -14.93 4.21
N TYR A 256 4.99 -14.33 4.98
CA TYR A 256 5.11 -14.13 6.43
C TYR A 256 4.08 -14.91 7.25
N GLY A 257 3.03 -15.42 6.59
CA GLY A 257 1.98 -16.20 7.23
C GLY A 257 2.36 -17.66 7.47
N PRO A 258 1.47 -18.41 8.14
CA PRO A 258 1.64 -19.85 8.35
C PRO A 258 1.63 -20.62 7.02
N ARG A 259 2.32 -21.76 6.98
CA ARG A 259 2.38 -22.64 5.79
C ARG A 259 1.00 -23.17 5.36
N HIS A 260 0.12 -23.42 6.33
CA HIS A 260 -1.24 -23.85 6.10
C HIS A 260 -2.17 -22.67 6.39
N PRO A 261 -2.62 -21.93 5.36
CA PRO A 261 -3.50 -20.80 5.56
C PRO A 261 -4.88 -21.29 6.02
N ALA A 262 -5.51 -20.51 6.90
CA ALA A 262 -6.85 -20.84 7.41
C ALA A 262 -7.98 -20.59 6.39
N PHE A 263 -7.67 -19.85 5.32
CA PHE A 263 -8.59 -19.47 4.27
C PHE A 263 -7.92 -19.69 2.92
N ASP A 264 -8.71 -20.05 1.91
CA ASP A 264 -8.25 -20.11 0.53
C ASP A 264 -8.21 -18.70 -0.08
N LEU A 265 -7.15 -17.97 0.29
CA LEU A 265 -6.89 -16.61 -0.16
C LEU A 265 -5.74 -16.60 -1.17
N ARG A 266 -5.89 -15.81 -2.24
CA ARG A 266 -4.85 -15.63 -3.29
C ARG A 266 -3.71 -14.70 -2.87
N GLY A 267 -3.71 -14.26 -1.62
CA GLY A 267 -2.67 -13.42 -1.03
C GLY A 267 -3.14 -12.77 0.27
N GLN A 268 -2.35 -11.81 0.77
CA GLN A 268 -2.65 -11.16 2.05
C GLN A 268 -4.02 -10.45 2.04
N ALA A 269 -4.82 -10.68 3.09
CA ALA A 269 -6.02 -9.91 3.42
C ALA A 269 -5.63 -8.52 3.95
N LEU A 270 -5.09 -7.69 3.06
CA LEU A 270 -4.63 -6.33 3.32
C LEU A 270 -5.20 -5.40 2.24
N HIS A 271 -5.90 -4.36 2.67
CA HIS A 271 -6.63 -3.45 1.79
C HIS A 271 -6.40 -1.99 2.21
N ALA A 272 -5.88 -1.15 1.30
CA ALA A 272 -5.73 0.29 1.50
C ALA A 272 -7.10 0.97 1.38
N TRP A 273 -7.82 1.07 2.49
CA TRP A 273 -9.24 1.42 2.49
C TRP A 273 -9.50 2.93 2.55
N TYR A 274 -8.57 3.72 3.08
CA TYR A 274 -8.73 5.17 3.23
C TYR A 274 -7.44 5.93 2.87
N LEU A 275 -7.63 7.02 2.12
CA LEU A 275 -6.59 7.93 1.66
C LEU A 275 -7.07 9.36 1.84
N ALA A 276 -6.27 10.20 2.50
CA ALA A 276 -6.49 11.64 2.51
C ALA A 276 -5.20 12.41 2.24
N LEU A 277 -5.32 13.47 1.46
CA LEU A 277 -4.23 14.32 0.99
C LEU A 277 -4.74 15.72 0.66
N GLU A 278 -3.83 16.67 0.45
CA GLU A 278 -4.19 17.97 -0.11
C GLU A 278 -3.97 17.93 -1.63
N HIS A 279 -4.90 18.47 -2.40
CA HIS A 279 -4.71 18.58 -3.84
C HIS A 279 -3.44 19.43 -4.12
N PRO A 280 -2.45 18.93 -4.88
CA PRO A 280 -1.14 19.55 -5.01
C PRO A 280 -1.16 20.93 -5.69
N ARG A 281 -2.15 21.19 -6.56
CA ARG A 281 -2.37 22.52 -7.16
C ARG A 281 -3.16 23.48 -6.26
N THR A 282 -4.34 23.08 -5.81
CA THR A 282 -5.32 23.98 -5.18
C THR A 282 -5.19 24.04 -3.66
N GLY A 283 -4.49 23.09 -3.04
CA GLY A 283 -4.45 22.92 -1.58
C GLY A 283 -5.75 22.39 -0.96
N ALA A 284 -6.78 22.14 -1.77
CA ALA A 284 -8.07 21.65 -1.27
C ALA A 284 -7.92 20.26 -0.60
N PRO A 285 -8.57 20.01 0.54
CA PRO A 285 -8.53 18.69 1.16
C PRO A 285 -9.28 17.68 0.28
N LEU A 286 -8.66 16.52 0.06
CA LEU A 286 -9.23 15.39 -0.65
C LEU A 286 -9.24 14.15 0.25
N GLU A 287 -10.38 13.48 0.33
CA GLU A 287 -10.56 12.23 1.09
C GLU A 287 -11.26 11.18 0.23
N PHE A 288 -10.75 9.95 0.28
CA PHE A 288 -11.25 8.83 -0.50
C PHE A 288 -11.35 7.57 0.36
N THR A 289 -12.39 6.77 0.10
CA THR A 289 -12.54 5.41 0.63
C THR A 289 -12.66 4.42 -0.52
N ALA A 290 -12.12 3.22 -0.33
CA ALA A 290 -12.32 2.10 -1.26
C ALA A 290 -13.18 1.01 -0.58
N PRO A 291 -14.16 0.44 -1.29
CA PRO A 291 -14.95 -0.65 -0.74
C PRO A 291 -14.09 -1.90 -0.55
N LEU A 292 -14.34 -2.65 0.53
CA LEU A 292 -13.71 -3.95 0.72
C LEU A 292 -13.96 -4.87 -0.48
N PRO A 293 -12.91 -5.52 -1.02
CA PRO A 293 -13.06 -6.46 -2.12
C PRO A 293 -13.82 -7.72 -1.66
N ALA A 294 -14.57 -8.33 -2.58
CA ALA A 294 -15.47 -9.45 -2.29
C ALA A 294 -14.80 -10.58 -1.49
N TYR A 295 -13.60 -11.01 -1.90
CA TYR A 295 -12.86 -12.08 -1.21
C TYR A 295 -12.60 -11.76 0.27
N PHE A 296 -12.35 -10.49 0.60
CA PHE A 296 -12.06 -10.07 1.97
C PHE A 296 -13.37 -10.03 2.75
N ARG A 297 -14.43 -9.43 2.18
CA ARG A 297 -15.77 -9.38 2.78
C ARG A 297 -16.28 -10.78 3.14
N GLU A 298 -16.19 -11.73 2.21
CA GLU A 298 -16.62 -13.12 2.42
C GLU A 298 -15.90 -13.81 3.59
N VAL A 299 -14.59 -13.55 3.76
CA VAL A 299 -13.84 -14.10 4.90
C VAL A 299 -14.32 -13.51 6.22
N LEU A 300 -14.57 -12.19 6.26
CA LEU A 300 -15.10 -11.54 7.47
C LEU A 300 -16.49 -12.07 7.81
N GLU A 301 -17.36 -12.28 6.82
CA GLU A 301 -18.69 -12.84 7.04
C GLU A 301 -18.64 -14.27 7.58
N LYS A 302 -17.74 -15.12 7.05
CA LYS A 302 -17.51 -16.47 7.58
C LYS A 302 -17.04 -16.45 9.04
N LEU A 303 -16.15 -15.52 9.38
CA LEU A 303 -15.66 -15.35 10.75
C LEU A 303 -16.77 -14.88 11.70
N ARG A 304 -17.59 -13.91 11.27
CA ARG A 304 -18.75 -13.42 12.04
C ARG A 304 -19.81 -14.50 12.24
N ALA A 305 -20.07 -15.32 11.22
CA ALA A 305 -21.01 -16.42 11.32
C ALA A 305 -20.59 -17.44 12.39
N LYS A 306 -19.29 -17.81 12.42
CA LYS A 306 -18.73 -18.69 13.46
C LYS A 306 -18.80 -18.09 14.86
N ALA A 307 -18.69 -16.76 15.00
CA ALA A 307 -18.82 -16.09 16.29
C ALA A 307 -20.29 -15.98 16.78
N ARG A 308 -21.26 -16.12 15.87
CA ARG A 308 -22.70 -16.08 16.16
C ARG A 308 -23.31 -17.44 16.50
N GLU A 309 -22.58 -18.54 16.33
CA GLU A 309 -22.96 -19.80 16.94
C GLU A 309 -22.87 -19.62 18.47
N PRO A 310 -24.00 -19.73 19.20
CA PRO A 310 -23.99 -19.49 20.63
C PRO A 310 -23.13 -20.55 21.31
N SER A 311 -21.95 -20.14 21.79
CA SER A 311 -21.39 -20.79 22.97
C SER A 311 -22.39 -20.56 24.11
N PRO A 312 -22.75 -21.58 24.90
CA PRO A 312 -23.69 -21.40 26.00
C PRO A 312 -23.10 -20.41 27.01
N GLY A 313 -23.64 -19.19 27.01
CA GLY A 313 -23.38 -18.15 28.00
C GLY A 313 -22.32 -17.10 27.62
N ASN A 314 -22.70 -16.05 26.89
CA ASN A 314 -22.30 -14.68 27.25
C ASN A 314 -23.10 -13.62 26.49
N SER A 315 -23.59 -12.62 27.21
CA SER A 315 -24.42 -11.51 26.72
C SER A 315 -23.68 -10.18 26.74
N GLY A 316 -23.67 -9.47 25.61
CA GLY A 316 -23.54 -8.00 25.54
C GLY A 316 -22.14 -7.44 25.29
N GLY A 317 -21.89 -6.90 24.08
CA GLY A 317 -20.71 -6.09 23.76
C GLY A 317 -20.98 -4.58 23.93
N GLU A 318 -19.97 -3.84 24.39
CA GLU A 318 -20.00 -2.39 24.64
C GLU A 318 -20.15 -1.53 23.36
N GLY A 319 -20.93 -0.45 23.44
CA GLY A 319 -21.17 0.54 22.38
C GLY A 319 -22.12 1.65 22.84
N GLU A 320 -22.32 2.68 22.02
CA GLU A 320 -23.14 3.86 22.36
C GLU A 320 -24.30 4.04 21.37
N TRP A 321 -25.40 4.63 21.83
CA TRP A 321 -26.54 4.98 20.98
C TRP A 321 -26.32 6.36 20.36
N VAL A 322 -26.27 6.43 19.03
CA VAL A 322 -26.04 7.66 18.27
C VAL A 322 -27.28 8.02 17.46
N MET A 323 -27.61 9.31 17.44
CA MET A 323 -28.67 9.86 16.60
C MET A 323 -28.17 10.05 15.17
N VAL A 324 -28.94 9.57 14.19
CA VAL A 324 -28.66 9.75 12.76
C VAL A 324 -29.88 10.34 12.06
N TYR A 325 -29.62 11.27 11.14
CA TYR A 325 -30.61 11.89 10.27
C TYR A 325 -30.39 11.36 8.85
N ALA A 326 -31.43 10.78 8.24
CA ALA A 326 -31.37 10.31 6.87
C ALA A 326 -32.75 10.39 6.20
N ALA A 327 -32.79 10.33 4.88
CA ALA A 327 -34.04 10.30 4.13
C ALA A 327 -34.85 9.03 4.48
N ALA A 328 -36.18 9.16 4.58
CA ALA A 328 -37.04 8.07 5.04
C ALA A 328 -36.92 6.78 4.19
N ASN A 329 -36.64 6.92 2.90
CA ASN A 329 -36.40 5.81 1.98
C ASN A 329 -35.05 5.10 2.23
N GLN A 330 -33.99 5.84 2.58
CA GLN A 330 -32.70 5.27 2.97
C GLN A 330 -32.81 4.54 4.30
N LEU A 331 -33.52 5.12 5.27
CA LEU A 331 -33.79 4.49 6.57
C LEU A 331 -34.56 3.19 6.43
N GLN A 332 -35.60 3.16 5.59
CA GLN A 332 -36.34 1.92 5.30
C GLN A 332 -35.43 0.85 4.68
N ALA A 333 -34.54 1.22 3.75
CA ALA A 333 -33.57 0.28 3.18
C ALA A 333 -32.61 -0.29 4.24
N TRP A 334 -32.09 0.55 5.14
CA TRP A 334 -31.19 0.13 6.22
C TRP A 334 -31.88 -0.75 7.27
N VAL A 335 -33.12 -0.41 7.62
CA VAL A 335 -33.95 -1.18 8.57
C VAL A 335 -34.28 -2.56 8.02
N ILE A 336 -34.72 -2.65 6.76
CA ILE A 336 -35.05 -3.93 6.11
C ILE A 336 -33.80 -4.81 5.98
N ALA A 337 -32.64 -4.22 5.67
CA ALA A 337 -31.39 -4.95 5.52
C ALA A 337 -30.73 -5.35 6.86
N GLY A 338 -31.06 -4.68 7.97
CA GLY A 338 -30.44 -4.89 9.28
C GLY A 338 -28.94 -4.57 9.32
N LYS A 339 -28.42 -3.84 8.32
CA LYS A 339 -27.00 -3.58 8.08
C LYS A 339 -26.82 -2.19 7.45
N LEU A 340 -25.81 -1.44 7.92
CA LEU A 340 -25.24 -0.30 7.19
C LEU A 340 -23.98 -0.79 6.46
N GLU A 341 -23.81 -0.50 5.17
CA GLU A 341 -22.54 -0.75 4.47
C GLU A 341 -21.66 0.50 4.54
N ALA A 342 -20.63 0.44 5.38
CA ALA A 342 -19.68 1.51 5.59
C ALA A 342 -18.38 1.21 4.84
N GLY A 343 -18.18 1.78 3.64
CA GLY A 343 -17.00 1.45 2.82
C GLY A 343 -16.88 -0.06 2.52
N GLY A 344 -18.02 -0.74 2.34
CA GLY A 344 -18.08 -2.20 2.15
C GLY A 344 -17.89 -3.04 3.43
N ILE A 345 -17.81 -2.42 4.61
CA ILE A 345 -17.86 -3.11 5.91
C ILE A 345 -19.32 -3.13 6.40
N PRO A 346 -19.93 -4.32 6.62
CA PRO A 346 -21.26 -4.39 7.23
C PRO A 346 -21.18 -4.02 8.72
N VAL A 347 -21.89 -2.97 9.12
CA VAL A 347 -22.16 -2.59 10.52
C VAL A 347 -23.56 -3.07 10.88
N SER A 348 -23.69 -3.88 11.93
CA SER A 348 -25.02 -4.35 12.38
C SER A 348 -25.72 -3.24 13.15
N LEU A 349 -26.86 -2.76 12.63
CA LEU A 349 -27.66 -1.73 13.29
C LEU A 349 -28.61 -2.38 14.30
N ARG A 350 -28.65 -1.87 15.54
CA ARG A 350 -29.74 -2.13 16.49
C ARG A 350 -30.54 -0.85 16.66
N PHE A 351 -31.86 -0.96 16.69
CA PHE A 351 -32.79 0.16 16.80
C PHE A 351 -33.45 0.16 18.18
N GLU A 352 -33.53 1.33 18.82
CA GLU A 352 -34.14 1.51 20.14
C GLU A 352 -35.68 1.61 19.97
N SER A 353 -36.35 0.47 19.97
CA SER A 353 -37.80 0.27 19.82
C SER A 353 -38.35 0.38 18.38
N ALA A 354 -39.01 -0.70 17.94
CA ALA A 354 -39.84 -0.76 16.74
C ALA A 354 -41.23 -0.18 17.02
N GLY A 355 -41.30 1.06 17.50
CA GLY A 355 -42.54 1.84 17.55
C GLY A 355 -42.88 2.34 16.14
N SER A 356 -43.72 1.59 15.42
CA SER A 356 -44.25 1.91 14.08
C SER A 356 -43.22 2.33 13.00
N LEU A 357 -42.28 1.43 12.66
CA LEU A 357 -41.47 1.55 11.43
C LEU A 357 -42.32 1.53 10.14
N TYR A 358 -43.57 1.07 10.22
CA TYR A 358 -44.56 1.13 9.14
C TYR A 358 -45.19 2.51 8.95
N GLY A 359 -44.91 3.48 9.84
CA GLY A 359 -45.46 4.84 9.82
C GLY A 359 -44.52 5.91 9.24
N LEU A 360 -43.32 5.55 8.76
CA LEU A 360 -42.41 6.47 8.07
C LEU A 360 -42.92 6.78 6.66
N THR A 361 -44.13 7.33 6.56
CA THR A 361 -44.73 7.80 5.32
C THR A 361 -44.54 9.31 5.23
N THR A 362 -43.71 9.71 4.26
CA THR A 362 -43.63 11.02 3.61
C THR A 362 -43.17 12.20 4.47
N GLY A 363 -41.86 12.27 4.71
CA GLY A 363 -41.12 13.47 5.10
C GLY A 363 -39.68 13.43 4.55
N PRO A 364 -39.02 14.57 4.31
CA PRO A 364 -37.70 14.59 3.67
C PRO A 364 -36.57 14.02 4.56
N LEU A 365 -36.77 14.01 5.88
CA LEU A 365 -35.81 13.53 6.88
C LEU A 365 -36.56 12.81 8.01
N ALA A 366 -36.00 11.72 8.50
CA ALA A 366 -36.46 11.08 9.73
C ALA A 366 -35.29 10.85 10.69
N GLU A 367 -35.61 10.88 11.98
CA GLU A 367 -34.66 10.72 13.08
C GLU A 367 -34.66 9.28 13.55
N VAL A 368 -33.47 8.65 13.60
CA VAL A 368 -33.34 7.29 14.10
C VAL A 368 -32.14 7.16 15.02
N LYS A 369 -32.37 6.54 16.18
CA LYS A 369 -31.34 6.21 17.15
C LYS A 369 -30.80 4.82 16.86
N ILE A 370 -29.54 4.76 16.44
CA ILE A 370 -28.86 3.50 16.11
C ILE A 370 -27.78 3.19 17.14
N PHE A 371 -27.63 1.91 17.49
CA PHE A 371 -26.49 1.48 18.29
C PHE A 371 -25.24 1.44 17.41
N VAL A 372 -24.27 2.30 17.72
CA VAL A 372 -22.96 2.32 17.09
C VAL A 372 -21.98 1.67 18.07
N PRO A 373 -21.43 0.49 17.73
CA PRO A 373 -20.34 -0.07 18.51
C PRO A 373 -19.20 0.95 18.60
N ARG A 374 -18.55 1.08 19.75
CA ARG A 374 -17.51 2.11 19.99
C ARG A 374 -16.39 2.10 18.93
N TRP A 375 -16.06 0.92 18.40
CA TRP A 375 -15.07 0.74 17.33
C TRP A 375 -15.48 1.33 15.98
N ALA A 376 -16.78 1.48 15.73
CA ALA A 376 -17.35 2.04 14.51
C ALA A 376 -17.63 3.55 14.62
N GLU A 377 -17.41 4.17 15.77
CA GLU A 377 -17.84 5.54 16.05
C GLU A 377 -17.18 6.56 15.11
N GLU A 378 -15.87 6.47 14.89
CA GLU A 378 -15.18 7.41 13.99
C GLU A 378 -15.40 7.10 12.51
N MET A 379 -15.62 5.83 12.15
CA MET A 379 -15.99 5.42 10.80
C MET A 379 -17.42 5.86 10.46
N ALA A 380 -18.36 5.66 11.39
CA ALA A 380 -19.74 6.12 11.29
C ALA A 380 -19.80 7.64 11.23
N ARG A 381 -19.09 8.37 12.11
CA ARG A 381 -19.03 9.85 12.08
C ARG A 381 -18.50 10.38 10.74
N ARG A 382 -17.49 9.74 10.15
CA ARG A 382 -16.94 10.14 8.83
C ARG A 382 -17.90 9.83 7.68
N ILE A 383 -18.61 8.70 7.73
CA ILE A 383 -19.57 8.32 6.68
C ILE A 383 -20.84 9.15 6.75
N ILE A 384 -21.36 9.36 7.97
CA ILE A 384 -22.48 10.27 8.24
C ILE A 384 -22.11 11.69 7.78
N ALA A 385 -20.85 12.13 7.92
CA ALA A 385 -20.42 13.43 7.40
C ALA A 385 -20.32 13.48 5.86
N VAL A 386 -19.91 12.39 5.21
CA VAL A 386 -19.78 12.31 3.74
C VAL A 386 -21.13 12.21 3.03
N GLU A 387 -22.11 11.52 3.62
CA GLU A 387 -23.48 11.44 3.08
C GLU A 387 -24.34 12.69 3.41
N ASN A 388 -23.89 13.54 4.35
CA ASN A 388 -24.53 14.83 4.69
C ASN A 388 -24.03 16.03 3.86
N LEU A 389 -23.22 15.83 2.81
CA LEU A 389 -22.84 16.90 1.86
C LEU A 389 -24.01 17.44 1.01
N GLY A 390 -25.26 17.12 1.36
CA GLY A 390 -26.45 17.71 0.78
C GLY A 390 -27.31 18.57 1.71
N LEU A 391 -27.06 18.64 3.02
CA LEU A 391 -27.99 19.31 3.95
C LEU A 391 -27.24 20.05 5.07
N HIS A 392 -27.46 21.37 5.11
CA HIS A 392 -26.93 22.28 6.13
C HIS A 392 -27.37 21.87 7.55
N SER A 393 -26.50 22.13 8.53
CA SER A 393 -26.82 22.12 9.96
C SER A 393 -27.98 23.10 10.24
N PRO A 394 -28.98 22.75 11.06
CA PRO A 394 -30.03 23.69 11.49
C PRO A 394 -29.54 24.80 12.43
N ASP A 395 -28.31 24.73 12.93
CA ASP A 395 -27.76 25.71 13.89
C ASP A 395 -26.98 26.86 13.24
N GLN A 396 -27.50 27.42 12.15
CA GLN A 396 -27.16 28.79 11.74
C GLN A 396 -28.44 29.59 11.52
N SER A 397 -28.93 30.18 12.60
CA SER A 397 -29.80 31.36 12.60
C SER A 397 -29.18 32.46 13.46
#